data_AF-A0A0G4KK39-F1
#
_entry.id   AF-A0A0G4KK39-F1
#
_cell.length_a   1.000
_cell.length_b   1.000
_cell.length_c   1.000
_cell.angle_alpha   90.00
_cell.angle_beta   90.00
_cell.angle_gamma   90.00
#
_symmetry.space_group_name_H-M   'P 1'
#
loop_
_entity.id
_entity.type
_entity.pdbx_description
1 polymer ?
#
loop_
_entity_poly.entity_id
_entity_poly.type
_entity_poly.pdbx_seq_one_letter_code
_entity_poly.pdbx_strand_id
1 'polypeptide(L)'
;MASSDDVIPRPAPAVEMANKQIRTPIPKLEPRRRSAAPSNPLPRPETPALPLPPDLSSLSFETPSRRILSPKDHEIFLASPTYELILAFVFGLSESVVDTPTSAVNLEDVNPPVKVILNILDRVETLLSQSPPTEQGGSRFGNKAFRDFLDLIKAQAPEWHTELGIDLPGAGEEASTYLLQSFGNRMLPSSVAAAEEMKKRGLGDTLRRIPFD
;
A
#
# COMPACT_ATOMS: atom_id res chain seq x y z
N MET A 1 33.51 -26.44 -91.69
CA MET A 1 32.10 -26.34 -92.12
C MET A 1 31.23 -26.93 -91.02
N ALA A 2 30.06 -26.31 -90.79
CA ALA A 2 29.04 -26.55 -89.75
C ALA A 2 29.46 -26.11 -88.33
N SER A 3 29.00 -24.97 -87.82
CA SER A 3 27.65 -24.61 -87.32
C SER A 3 27.27 -25.33 -86.03
N SER A 4 27.25 -24.58 -84.94
CA SER A 4 26.56 -24.92 -83.69
C SER A 4 26.01 -23.63 -83.08
N ASP A 5 24.76 -23.31 -83.42
CA ASP A 5 23.86 -22.60 -82.51
C ASP A 5 23.38 -23.61 -81.45
N ASP A 6 23.36 -23.25 -80.17
CA ASP A 6 22.10 -23.26 -79.39
C ASP A 6 22.26 -22.74 -77.95
N VAL A 7 21.53 -21.64 -77.71
CA VAL A 7 20.60 -21.36 -76.59
C VAL A 7 21.06 -21.65 -75.15
N ILE A 8 21.35 -20.54 -74.45
CA ILE A 8 21.35 -20.43 -72.98
C ILE A 8 19.89 -20.48 -72.49
N PRO A 9 19.51 -21.37 -71.55
CA PRO A 9 18.16 -21.33 -70.98
C PRO A 9 18.05 -20.19 -69.97
N ARG A 10 17.03 -19.34 -70.15
CA ARG A 10 16.60 -18.32 -69.18
C ARG A 10 16.25 -18.98 -67.85
N PRO A 11 16.68 -18.43 -66.70
CA PRO A 11 16.20 -18.91 -65.41
C PRO A 11 14.70 -18.62 -65.27
N ALA A 12 13.99 -19.60 -64.71
CA ALA A 12 12.54 -19.66 -64.56
C ALA A 12 11.92 -18.48 -63.77
N PRO A 13 10.64 -18.13 -64.03
CA PRO A 13 9.96 -16.93 -63.50
C PRO A 13 9.64 -16.96 -62.00
N ALA A 14 10.13 -17.96 -61.26
CA ALA A 14 9.75 -18.22 -59.87
C ALA A 14 10.36 -17.23 -58.86
N VAL A 15 11.51 -16.62 -59.18
CA VAL A 15 12.21 -15.71 -58.25
C VAL A 15 11.56 -14.32 -58.23
N GLU A 16 10.87 -13.92 -59.30
CA GLU A 16 10.27 -12.59 -59.42
C GLU A 16 8.90 -12.49 -58.71
N MET A 17 8.20 -13.61 -58.55
CA MET A 17 6.91 -13.65 -57.83
C MET A 17 7.09 -13.61 -56.30
N ALA A 18 8.19 -14.14 -55.76
CA ALA A 18 8.44 -14.15 -54.32
C ALA A 18 8.73 -12.75 -53.76
N ASN A 19 9.35 -11.86 -54.54
CA ASN A 19 9.70 -10.50 -54.10
C ASN A 19 8.53 -9.49 -54.13
N LYS A 20 7.42 -9.82 -54.80
CA LYS A 20 6.20 -8.97 -54.78
C LYS A 20 5.35 -9.15 -53.52
N GLN A 21 5.53 -10.24 -52.77
CA GLN A 21 4.69 -10.56 -51.62
C GLN A 21 5.15 -9.91 -50.29
N ILE A 22 6.36 -9.30 -50.24
CA ILE A 22 6.98 -8.78 -48.99
C ILE A 22 6.83 -7.25 -48.86
N ARG A 23 5.92 -6.63 -49.61
CA ARG A 23 5.64 -5.19 -49.51
C ARG A 23 4.19 -4.91 -49.17
N THR A 24 3.67 -5.56 -48.14
CA THR A 24 2.50 -5.03 -47.44
C THR A 24 2.95 -3.82 -46.62
N PRO A 25 2.51 -2.60 -46.94
CA PRO A 25 2.81 -1.44 -46.10
C PRO A 25 2.26 -1.69 -44.70
N ILE A 26 3.10 -1.46 -43.69
CA ILE A 26 2.70 -1.57 -42.28
C ILE A 26 1.46 -0.67 -42.10
N PRO A 27 0.35 -1.19 -41.57
CA PRO A 27 -0.84 -0.40 -41.31
C PRO A 27 -0.44 0.83 -40.50
N LYS A 28 -0.97 2.02 -40.86
CA LYS A 28 -0.69 3.24 -40.11
C LYS A 28 -1.01 2.97 -38.63
N LEU A 29 -0.06 3.30 -37.75
CA LEU A 29 -0.27 3.27 -36.31
C LEU A 29 -1.36 4.28 -35.96
N GLU A 30 -2.61 3.84 -35.98
CA GLU A 30 -3.68 4.62 -35.38
C GLU A 30 -3.44 4.62 -33.87
N PRO A 31 -3.53 5.78 -33.19
CA PRO A 31 -3.51 5.82 -31.74
C PRO A 31 -4.50 4.78 -31.24
N ARG A 32 -4.02 3.78 -30.50
CA ARG A 32 -4.88 2.74 -29.92
C ARG A 32 -5.86 3.43 -29.00
N ARG A 33 -7.03 3.76 -29.53
CA ARG A 33 -8.16 4.28 -28.76
C ARG A 33 -8.42 3.20 -27.72
N ARG A 34 -8.07 3.47 -26.46
CA ARG A 34 -8.37 2.57 -25.35
C ARG A 34 -9.88 2.35 -25.42
N SER A 35 -10.29 1.16 -25.84
CA SER A 35 -11.68 0.72 -25.72
C SER A 35 -12.04 0.86 -24.25
N ALA A 36 -13.17 1.49 -23.95
CA ALA A 36 -13.69 1.52 -22.60
C ALA A 36 -13.70 0.08 -22.05
N ALA A 37 -13.19 -0.10 -20.83
CA ALA A 37 -13.20 -1.41 -20.20
C ALA A 37 -14.63 -1.96 -20.16
N PRO A 38 -14.84 -3.27 -20.34
CA PRO A 38 -16.16 -3.87 -20.20
C PRO A 38 -16.75 -3.47 -18.85
N SER A 39 -17.97 -2.92 -18.84
CA SER A 39 -18.63 -2.50 -17.61
C SER A 39 -18.85 -3.72 -16.72
N ASN A 40 -18.54 -3.61 -15.42
CA ASN A 40 -18.83 -4.65 -14.45
C ASN A 40 -20.34 -4.97 -14.49
N PRO A 41 -20.76 -6.24 -14.73
CA PRO A 41 -22.17 -6.60 -14.81
C PRO A 41 -22.89 -6.51 -13.46
N LEU A 42 -22.16 -6.40 -12.35
CA LEU A 42 -22.76 -6.21 -11.02
C LEU A 42 -23.07 -4.73 -10.79
N PRO A 43 -24.28 -4.40 -10.28
CA PRO A 43 -24.60 -3.03 -9.90
C PRO A 43 -23.61 -2.56 -8.83
N ARG A 44 -23.12 -1.33 -8.97
CA ARG A 44 -22.27 -0.75 -7.92
C ARG A 44 -23.12 -0.63 -6.65
N PRO A 45 -22.61 -1.06 -5.49
CA PRO A 45 -23.25 -0.76 -4.21
C PRO A 45 -23.47 0.75 -4.08
N GLU A 46 -24.60 1.15 -3.49
CA GLU A 46 -24.86 2.56 -3.21
C GLU A 46 -23.87 3.08 -2.16
N THR A 47 -23.31 4.27 -2.40
CA THR A 47 -22.40 4.91 -1.47
C THR A 47 -23.18 5.53 -0.31
N PRO A 48 -22.93 5.11 0.95
CA PRO A 48 -23.56 5.73 2.10
C PRO A 48 -23.21 7.22 2.17
N ALA A 49 -24.18 8.05 2.54
CA ALA A 49 -23.96 9.47 2.72
C ALA A 49 -22.98 9.73 3.87
N LEU A 50 -21.96 10.57 3.62
CA LEU A 50 -21.05 11.00 4.68
C LEU A 50 -21.83 11.89 5.66
N PRO A 51 -21.85 11.58 6.97
CA PRO A 51 -22.54 12.41 7.94
C PRO A 51 -21.89 13.79 8.03
N LEU A 52 -22.67 14.79 8.42
CA LEU A 52 -22.16 16.15 8.59
C LEU A 52 -21.11 16.19 9.70
N PRO A 53 -20.07 17.04 9.56
CA PRO A 53 -19.09 17.23 10.62
C PRO A 53 -19.77 17.61 11.94
N PRO A 54 -19.44 16.93 13.06
CA PRO A 54 -19.98 17.27 14.37
C PRO A 54 -19.51 18.64 14.85
N ASP A 55 -20.26 19.24 15.78
CA ASP A 55 -19.86 20.49 16.44
C ASP A 55 -18.67 20.22 17.39
N LEU A 56 -17.50 20.75 17.01
CA LEU A 56 -16.25 20.58 17.72
C LEU A 56 -16.29 21.13 19.15
N SER A 57 -17.16 22.08 19.46
CA SER A 57 -17.28 22.65 20.82
C SER A 57 -17.85 21.65 21.84
N SER A 58 -18.54 20.61 21.37
CA SER A 58 -19.19 19.59 22.20
C SER A 58 -18.39 18.29 22.32
N LEU A 59 -17.26 18.17 21.61
CA LEU A 59 -16.48 16.95 21.54
C LEU A 59 -15.42 16.87 22.63
N SER A 60 -15.29 15.68 23.20
CA SER A 60 -14.15 15.28 24.04
C SER A 60 -13.36 14.19 23.31
N PHE A 61 -12.05 14.37 23.23
CA PHE A 61 -11.15 13.42 22.60
C PHE A 61 -10.56 12.45 23.64
N GLU A 62 -10.37 11.21 23.23
CA GLU A 62 -9.79 10.17 24.09
C GLU A 62 -8.79 9.30 23.33
N THR A 63 -7.78 8.78 24.04
CA THR A 63 -6.85 7.83 23.41
C THR A 63 -7.58 6.52 23.06
N PRO A 64 -7.62 6.12 21.77
CA PRO A 64 -8.33 4.93 21.35
C PRO A 64 -7.81 3.67 22.04
N SER A 65 -8.73 2.79 22.40
CA SER A 65 -8.44 1.49 23.01
C SER A 65 -9.14 0.37 22.24
N ARG A 66 -8.72 -0.87 22.47
CA ARG A 66 -9.33 -2.03 21.80
C ARG A 66 -10.74 -2.25 22.33
N ARG A 67 -11.75 -2.07 21.46
CA ARG A 67 -13.17 -2.26 21.79
C ARG A 67 -13.77 -3.54 21.23
N ILE A 68 -13.22 -4.08 20.14
CA ILE A 68 -13.69 -5.31 19.49
C ILE A 68 -12.82 -6.48 19.96
N LEU A 69 -13.29 -7.23 20.95
CA LEU A 69 -12.57 -8.36 21.55
C LEU A 69 -13.30 -9.70 21.41
N SER A 70 -14.59 -9.64 21.09
CA SER A 70 -15.47 -10.81 20.91
C SER A 70 -16.37 -10.64 19.68
N PRO A 71 -17.01 -11.72 19.20
CA PRO A 71 -18.01 -11.62 18.14
C PRO A 71 -19.16 -10.67 18.48
N LYS A 72 -19.58 -10.62 19.74
CA LYS A 72 -20.62 -9.69 20.20
C LYS A 72 -20.18 -8.23 20.11
N ASP A 73 -18.93 -7.92 20.43
CA ASP A 73 -18.41 -6.56 20.28
C ASP A 73 -18.34 -6.15 18.81
N HIS A 74 -18.07 -7.13 17.93
CA HIS A 74 -18.10 -6.91 16.49
C HIS A 74 -19.51 -6.58 15.99
N GLU A 75 -20.55 -7.28 16.49
CA GLU A 75 -21.95 -6.93 16.19
C GLU A 75 -22.29 -5.51 16.64
N ILE A 76 -21.82 -5.09 17.82
CA ILE A 76 -22.00 -3.71 18.31
C ILE A 76 -21.31 -2.71 17.38
N PHE A 77 -20.09 -3.01 16.92
CA PHE A 77 -19.38 -2.17 15.97
C PHE A 77 -20.14 -2.04 14.64
N LEU A 78 -20.61 -3.16 14.07
CA LEU A 78 -21.38 -3.15 12.81
C LEU A 78 -22.68 -2.36 12.90
N ALA A 79 -23.30 -2.28 14.08
CA ALA A 79 -24.48 -1.47 14.34
C ALA A 79 -24.17 -0.02 14.77
N SER A 80 -22.89 0.37 14.82
CA SER A 80 -22.49 1.68 15.33
C SER A 80 -22.44 2.76 14.24
N PRO A 81 -22.69 4.04 14.59
CA PRO A 81 -22.46 5.17 13.68
C PRO A 81 -21.01 5.27 13.19
N THR A 82 -20.04 4.78 13.96
CA THR A 82 -18.63 4.74 13.57
C THR A 82 -18.39 3.84 12.37
N TYR A 83 -19.03 2.67 12.32
CA TYR A 83 -18.93 1.77 11.17
C TYR A 83 -19.52 2.42 9.91
N GLU A 84 -20.69 3.05 10.04
CA GLU A 84 -21.33 3.77 8.93
C GLU A 84 -20.45 4.93 8.42
N LEU A 85 -19.86 5.71 9.33
CA LEU A 85 -18.94 6.79 9.00
C LEU A 85 -17.72 6.29 8.21
N ILE A 86 -17.08 5.20 8.65
CA ILE A 86 -15.92 4.62 7.96
C ILE A 86 -16.32 4.13 6.56
N LEU A 87 -17.46 3.45 6.44
CA LEU A 87 -17.95 2.95 5.16
C LEU A 87 -18.25 4.09 4.18
N ALA A 88 -18.96 5.12 4.65
CA ALA A 88 -19.27 6.33 3.88
C ALA A 88 -17.99 7.04 3.41
N PHE A 89 -16.98 7.17 4.29
CA PHE A 89 -15.70 7.77 3.95
C PHE A 89 -14.97 6.98 2.85
N VAL A 90 -14.84 5.66 3.00
CA VAL A 90 -14.12 4.81 2.03
C VAL A 90 -14.83 4.79 0.67
N PHE A 91 -16.17 4.67 0.66
CA PHE A 91 -16.93 4.63 -0.59
C PHE A 91 -16.94 6.01 -1.26
N GLY A 92 -17.08 7.10 -0.50
CA GLY A 92 -16.96 8.46 -1.01
C GLY A 92 -15.59 8.74 -1.66
N LEU A 93 -14.49 8.29 -1.05
CA LEU A 93 -13.16 8.37 -1.67
C LEU A 93 -13.09 7.55 -2.96
N SER A 94 -13.63 6.33 -2.93
CA SER A 94 -13.63 5.45 -4.10
C SER A 94 -14.41 6.05 -5.28
N GLU A 95 -15.55 6.70 -5.02
CA GLU A 95 -16.33 7.41 -6.03
C GLU A 95 -15.60 8.64 -6.57
N SER A 96 -14.92 9.40 -5.70
CA SER A 96 -14.23 10.64 -6.08
C SER A 96 -13.11 10.44 -7.10
N VAL A 97 -12.59 9.21 -7.22
CA VAL A 97 -11.49 8.85 -8.14
C VAL A 97 -11.93 7.96 -9.31
N VAL A 98 -13.24 7.74 -9.48
CA VAL A 98 -13.78 6.97 -10.61
C VAL A 98 -13.34 7.63 -11.92
N ASP A 99 -12.86 6.80 -12.85
CA ASP A 99 -12.37 7.21 -14.18
C ASP A 99 -11.30 8.31 -14.16
N THR A 100 -10.65 8.53 -13.01
CA THR A 100 -9.64 9.58 -12.81
C THR A 100 -8.26 8.92 -12.67
N PRO A 101 -7.39 9.00 -13.69
CA PRO A 101 -6.05 8.46 -13.60
C PRO A 101 -5.18 9.30 -12.66
N THR A 102 -4.17 8.69 -12.03
CA THR A 102 -3.21 9.41 -11.17
C THR A 102 -2.52 10.57 -11.89
N SER A 103 -2.28 10.44 -13.20
CA SER A 103 -1.69 11.49 -14.04
C SER A 103 -2.58 12.73 -14.23
N ALA A 104 -3.86 12.67 -13.87
CA ALA A 104 -4.76 13.82 -13.92
C ALA A 104 -4.59 14.76 -12.71
N VAL A 105 -3.88 14.32 -11.66
CA VAL A 105 -3.67 15.10 -10.44
C VAL A 105 -2.53 16.10 -10.64
N ASN A 106 -2.81 17.38 -10.38
CA ASN A 106 -1.81 18.43 -10.30
C ASN A 106 -1.52 18.77 -8.83
N LEU A 107 -0.27 18.62 -8.40
CA LEU A 107 0.13 18.86 -7.01
C LEU A 107 -0.02 20.34 -6.59
N GLU A 108 0.02 21.26 -7.54
CA GLU A 108 -0.16 22.69 -7.24
C GLU A 108 -1.59 23.01 -6.78
N ASP A 109 -2.58 22.28 -7.31
CA ASP A 109 -4.01 22.50 -7.04
C ASP A 109 -4.51 21.75 -5.79
N VAL A 110 -3.61 21.08 -5.08
CA VAL A 110 -3.94 20.27 -3.89
C VAL A 110 -4.27 21.17 -2.69
N ASN A 111 -5.31 20.79 -1.94
CA ASN A 111 -5.76 21.49 -0.74
C ASN A 111 -4.65 21.54 0.34
N PRO A 112 -4.43 22.68 1.05
CA PRO A 112 -3.35 22.81 2.03
C PRO A 112 -3.18 21.65 3.03
N PRO A 113 -4.23 21.09 3.69
CA PRO A 113 -4.05 19.97 4.61
C PRO A 113 -3.49 18.71 3.93
N VAL A 114 -3.84 18.46 2.67
CA VAL A 114 -3.29 17.33 1.90
C VAL A 114 -1.82 17.58 1.59
N LYS A 115 -1.41 18.82 1.28
CA LYS A 115 0.02 19.17 1.12
C LYS A 115 0.81 18.94 2.42
N VAL A 116 0.22 19.27 3.58
CA VAL A 116 0.83 18.99 4.90
C VAL A 116 0.95 17.48 5.13
N ILE A 117 -0.11 16.70 4.85
CA ILE A 117 -0.05 15.23 4.95
C ILE A 117 1.06 14.65 4.06
N LEU A 118 1.19 15.10 2.81
CA LEU A 118 2.26 14.67 1.92
C LEU A 118 3.65 14.98 2.48
N ASN A 119 3.84 16.19 3.02
CA ASN A 119 5.10 16.56 3.67
C ASN A 119 5.42 15.69 4.91
N ILE A 120 4.40 15.36 5.71
CA ILE A 120 4.55 14.44 6.84
C ILE A 120 5.01 13.06 6.34
N LEU A 121 4.47 12.55 5.23
CA LEU A 121 4.89 11.28 4.65
C LEU A 121 6.34 11.31 4.15
N ASP A 122 6.79 12.42 3.55
CA ASP A 122 8.20 12.61 3.16
C ASP A 122 9.13 12.62 4.38
N ARG A 123 8.69 13.24 5.49
CA ARG A 123 9.41 13.24 6.77
C ARG A 123 9.46 11.84 7.37
N VAL A 124 8.38 11.07 7.29
CA VAL A 124 8.36 9.66 7.71
C VAL A 124 9.38 8.83 6.90
N GLU A 125 9.47 9.03 5.59
CA GLU A 125 10.47 8.37 4.75
C GLU A 125 11.90 8.75 5.17
N THR A 126 12.11 10.01 5.53
CA THR A 126 13.39 10.48 6.10
C THR A 126 13.72 9.76 7.41
N LEU A 127 12.76 9.61 8.33
CA LEU A 127 12.97 8.86 9.58
C LEU A 127 13.24 7.37 9.35
N LEU A 128 12.64 6.78 8.31
CA LEU A 128 12.91 5.41 7.90
C LEU A 128 14.37 5.26 7.44
N SER A 129 14.88 6.21 6.66
CA SER A 129 16.28 6.21 6.22
C SER A 129 17.28 6.32 7.40
N GLN A 130 16.87 6.97 8.49
CA GLN A 130 17.65 7.10 9.73
C GLN A 130 17.56 5.87 10.63
N SER A 131 16.67 4.91 10.32
CA SER A 131 16.42 3.70 11.11
C SER A 131 16.82 2.43 10.33
N PRO A 132 18.10 2.27 9.93
CA PRO A 132 18.51 1.13 9.13
C PRO A 132 18.32 -0.20 9.89
N PRO A 133 18.02 -1.31 9.20
CA PRO A 133 17.90 -2.61 9.83
C PRO A 133 19.17 -3.00 10.60
N THR A 134 19.03 -3.48 11.84
CA THR A 134 20.15 -4.03 12.60
C THR A 134 20.43 -5.47 12.20
N GLU A 135 21.71 -5.87 12.22
CA GLU A 135 22.14 -7.27 12.05
C GLU A 135 21.46 -8.21 13.06
N GLN A 136 20.76 -9.23 12.55
CA GLN A 136 19.97 -10.17 13.37
C GLN A 136 20.26 -11.64 13.08
N GLY A 137 21.45 -11.94 12.55
CA GLY A 137 22.00 -13.29 12.53
C GLY A 137 21.09 -14.36 11.92
N GLY A 138 20.36 -14.03 10.85
CA GLY A 138 19.46 -14.96 10.15
C GLY A 138 18.04 -15.07 10.71
N SER A 139 17.61 -14.17 11.62
CA SER A 139 16.21 -14.07 12.04
C SER A 139 15.28 -13.84 10.83
N ARG A 140 14.25 -14.69 10.70
CA ARG A 140 13.16 -14.53 9.71
C ARG A 140 11.99 -13.68 10.21
N PHE A 141 12.07 -13.22 11.46
CA PHE A 141 11.06 -12.35 12.06
C PHE A 141 11.41 -10.88 11.84
N GLY A 142 10.43 -10.00 11.99
CA GLY A 142 10.59 -8.55 11.77
C GLY A 142 11.76 -7.95 12.55
N ASN A 143 12.43 -6.98 11.92
CA ASN A 143 13.63 -6.35 12.47
C ASN A 143 13.31 -5.49 13.70
N LYS A 144 14.08 -5.63 14.78
CA LYS A 144 13.96 -4.82 16.00
C LYS A 144 14.05 -3.30 15.75
N ALA A 145 14.81 -2.85 14.74
CA ALA A 145 14.94 -1.44 14.35
C ALA A 145 13.59 -0.81 13.94
N PHE A 146 12.59 -1.63 13.58
CA PHE A 146 11.22 -1.15 13.36
C PHE A 146 10.62 -0.45 14.58
N ARG A 147 11.01 -0.86 15.80
CA ARG A 147 10.57 -0.18 17.02
C ARG A 147 11.20 1.20 17.14
N ASP A 148 12.48 1.32 16.80
CA ASP A 148 13.19 2.60 16.86
C ASP A 148 12.57 3.57 15.84
N PHE A 149 12.26 3.09 14.63
CA PHE A 149 11.49 3.84 13.62
C PHE A 149 10.14 4.35 14.15
N LEU A 150 9.34 3.50 14.80
CA LEU A 150 8.06 3.92 15.38
C LEU A 150 8.22 4.90 16.55
N ASP A 151 9.31 4.81 17.32
CA ASP A 151 9.59 5.78 18.38
C ASP A 151 9.95 7.16 17.82
N LEU A 152 10.70 7.21 16.71
CA LEU A 152 11.00 8.45 16.01
C LEU A 152 9.72 9.12 15.49
N ILE A 153 8.82 8.36 14.87
CA ILE A 153 7.51 8.87 14.43
C ILE A 153 6.73 9.40 15.62
N LYS A 154 6.66 8.64 16.72
CA LYS A 154 5.95 9.06 17.93
C LYS A 154 6.49 10.36 18.51
N ALA A 155 7.80 10.57 18.46
CA ALA A 155 8.43 11.80 18.94
C ALA A 155 8.10 13.02 18.07
N GLN A 156 7.83 12.82 16.77
CA GLN A 156 7.51 13.90 15.83
C GLN A 156 6.00 14.17 15.69
N ALA A 157 5.15 13.19 16.01
CA ALA A 157 3.70 13.29 15.83
C ALA A 157 3.03 14.56 16.43
N PRO A 158 3.38 15.05 17.64
CA PRO A 158 2.77 16.27 18.17
C PRO A 158 2.96 17.51 17.29
N GLU A 159 4.16 17.67 16.70
CA GLU A 159 4.47 18.78 15.78
C GLU A 159 3.61 18.67 14.51
N TRP A 160 3.54 17.46 13.93
CA TRP A 160 2.75 17.20 12.73
C TRP A 160 1.24 17.41 12.94
N HIS A 161 0.73 17.08 14.13
CA HIS A 161 -0.66 17.34 14.48
C HIS A 161 -0.95 18.84 14.59
N THR A 162 -0.01 19.62 15.12
CA THR A 162 -0.12 21.08 15.17
C THR A 162 -0.12 21.68 13.75
N GLU A 163 0.74 21.18 12.85
CA GLU A 163 0.76 21.62 11.44
C GLU A 163 -0.55 21.34 10.70
N LEU A 164 -1.27 20.28 11.10
CA LEU A 164 -2.60 19.93 10.57
C LEU A 164 -3.75 20.72 11.21
N GLY A 165 -3.47 21.58 12.20
CA GLY A 165 -4.49 22.32 12.95
C GLY A 165 -5.28 21.46 13.95
N ILE A 166 -4.69 20.35 14.41
CA ILE A 166 -5.28 19.48 15.44
C ILE A 166 -4.89 20.03 16.82
N ASP A 167 -5.50 21.14 17.18
CA ASP A 167 -5.13 21.94 18.36
C ASP A 167 -6.05 21.74 19.57
N LEU A 168 -7.11 20.93 19.42
CA LEU A 168 -8.06 20.66 20.49
C LEU A 168 -7.45 19.74 21.56
N PRO A 169 -7.71 19.99 22.86
CA PRO A 169 -7.18 19.16 23.94
C PRO A 169 -7.54 17.68 23.76
N GLY A 170 -6.55 16.79 23.77
CA GLY A 170 -6.73 15.34 23.59
C GLY A 170 -6.81 14.88 22.14
N ALA A 171 -7.05 15.77 21.17
CA ALA A 171 -7.24 15.41 19.77
C ALA A 171 -5.93 14.93 19.13
N GLY A 172 -4.80 15.54 19.50
CA GLY A 172 -3.47 15.14 19.03
C GLY A 172 -3.09 13.74 19.51
N GLU A 173 -3.39 13.40 20.76
CA GLU A 173 -3.15 12.07 21.34
C GLU A 173 -4.03 10.99 20.70
N GLU A 174 -5.29 11.32 20.43
CA GLU A 174 -6.20 10.46 19.69
C GLU A 174 -5.70 10.22 18.27
N ALA A 175 -5.40 11.28 17.51
CA ALA A 175 -4.88 11.22 16.16
C ALA A 175 -3.54 10.46 16.07
N SER A 176 -2.65 10.66 17.04
CA SER A 176 -1.37 9.96 17.14
C SER A 176 -1.54 8.44 17.18
N THR A 177 -2.61 7.96 17.82
CA THR A 177 -2.87 6.52 17.93
C THR A 177 -3.17 5.92 16.55
N TYR A 178 -4.01 6.57 15.75
CA TYR A 178 -4.31 6.12 14.39
C TYR A 178 -3.07 6.21 13.48
N LEU A 179 -2.33 7.31 13.56
CA LEU A 179 -1.10 7.49 12.78
C LEU A 179 -0.07 6.39 13.08
N LEU A 180 0.23 6.14 14.35
CA LEU A 180 1.23 5.14 14.75
C LEU A 180 0.82 3.71 14.38
N GLN A 181 -0.47 3.38 14.44
CA GLN A 181 -0.97 2.05 14.06
C GLN A 181 -1.05 1.85 12.54
N SER A 182 -0.96 2.92 11.72
CA SER A 182 -0.99 2.82 10.26
C SER A 182 0.26 2.18 9.66
N PHE A 183 1.40 2.24 10.36
CA PHE A 183 2.67 1.65 9.91
C PHE A 183 2.87 0.19 10.38
N GLY A 184 1.97 -0.32 11.22
CA GLY A 184 2.04 -1.67 11.80
C GLY A 184 2.20 -1.68 13.31
N ASN A 185 2.31 -2.88 13.89
CA ASN A 185 2.31 -3.05 15.34
C ASN A 185 3.74 -3.08 15.92
N ARG A 186 4.01 -2.18 16.87
CA ARG A 186 5.25 -2.11 17.64
C ARG A 186 5.63 -3.42 18.35
N MET A 187 4.64 -4.17 18.82
CA MET A 187 4.81 -5.46 19.48
C MET A 187 4.36 -6.60 18.56
N LEU A 188 5.31 -7.19 17.84
CA LEU A 188 5.10 -8.51 17.24
C LEU A 188 5.24 -9.60 18.34
N PRO A 189 4.36 -10.62 18.40
CA PRO A 189 4.43 -11.70 19.38
C PRO A 189 5.73 -12.52 19.32
N SER A 190 6.60 -12.32 18.34
CA SER A 190 7.92 -12.96 18.30
C SER A 190 8.81 -12.57 19.49
N SER A 191 8.65 -11.38 20.09
CA SER A 191 9.39 -11.02 21.30
C SER A 191 8.85 -11.71 22.55
N VAL A 192 7.56 -11.98 22.62
CA VAL A 192 6.94 -12.72 23.74
C VAL A 192 7.25 -14.21 23.61
N ALA A 193 7.08 -14.78 22.41
CA ALA A 193 7.45 -16.16 22.12
C ALA A 193 8.96 -16.41 22.27
N ALA A 194 9.82 -15.47 21.84
CA ALA A 194 11.27 -15.57 22.06
C ALA A 194 11.64 -15.41 23.55
N ALA A 195 10.96 -14.56 24.31
CA ALA A 195 11.18 -14.43 25.74
C ALA A 195 10.73 -15.70 26.51
N GLU A 196 9.61 -16.31 26.11
CA GLU A 196 9.18 -17.61 26.64
C GLU A 196 10.16 -18.72 26.26
N GLU A 197 10.68 -18.74 25.04
CA GLU A 197 11.64 -19.75 24.62
C GLU A 197 13.02 -19.57 25.28
N MET A 198 13.48 -18.34 25.50
CA MET A 198 14.68 -18.06 26.30
C MET A 198 14.50 -18.44 27.77
N LYS A 199 13.31 -18.22 28.35
CA LYS A 199 12.98 -18.66 29.71
C LYS A 199 12.93 -20.19 29.82
N LYS A 200 12.45 -20.89 28.79
CA LYS A 200 12.42 -22.35 28.70
C LYS A 200 13.82 -22.95 28.58
N ARG A 201 14.73 -22.29 27.86
CA ARG A 201 16.15 -22.68 27.73
C ARG A 201 16.99 -22.37 28.98
N GLY A 202 16.58 -21.41 29.81
CA GLY A 202 17.27 -21.05 31.05
C GLY A 202 16.97 -21.95 32.27
N LEU A 203 16.01 -22.89 32.16
CA LEU A 203 15.51 -23.69 33.29
C LEU A 203 15.82 -25.20 33.21
N GLY A 204 16.63 -25.65 32.27
CA GLY A 204 16.92 -27.08 32.17
C GLY A 204 18.14 -27.37 31.32
N ASP A 205 19.33 -27.21 31.89
CA ASP A 205 20.52 -27.85 31.34
C ASP A 205 21.37 -28.46 32.45
N THR A 206 20.87 -29.58 33.01
CA THR A 206 21.72 -30.60 33.61
C THR A 206 21.72 -31.80 32.67
N LEU A 207 22.34 -31.63 31.49
CA LEU A 207 22.58 -32.73 30.56
C LEU A 207 23.52 -33.74 31.22
N ARG A 208 22.97 -34.87 31.67
CA ARG A 208 23.78 -36.05 31.97
C ARG A 208 24.37 -36.56 30.66
N ARG A 209 25.70 -36.56 30.57
CA ARG A 209 26.44 -37.25 29.51
C ARG A 209 26.15 -38.75 29.59
N ILE A 210 25.64 -39.32 28.51
CA ILE A 210 25.60 -40.78 28.32
C ILE A 210 26.93 -41.17 27.71
N PRO A 211 27.75 -42.04 28.34
CA PRO A 211 28.93 -42.59 27.71
C PRO A 211 28.49 -43.68 26.71
N PHE A 212 29.02 -43.60 25.50
CA PHE A 212 29.00 -44.72 24.56
C PHE A 212 30.30 -45.51 24.77
N ASP A 213 30.16 -46.79 25.12
CA ASP A 213 31.06 -47.86 24.67
C ASP A 213 30.57 -48.32 23.28
#